data_AF-A0A316E581-F1
#
_entry.id   AF-A0A316E581-F1
#
_cell.length_a   1.000
_cell.length_b   1.000
_cell.length_c   1.000
_cell.angle_alpha   90.00
_cell.angle_beta   90.00
_cell.angle_gamma   90.00
#
_symmetry.space_group_name_H-M   'P 1'
#
loop_
_entity.id
_entity.type
_entity.pdbx_description
1 polymer ?
#
loop_
_entity_poly.entity_id
_entity_poly.type
_entity_poly.pdbx_seq_one_letter_code
_entity_poly.pdbx_strand_id
1 'polypeptide(L)'
;MSYTYFKANSHQVKDQESYFLDANIWLKVLAPKNSPSFKDKAYLEFFEKIINNTKVRIVLPALVVSEVINRIIREVYYQKHISKIQKNQPGFSPDGFYYKNVYRSSSDYGVAYNLICDDLKSYHSSIDLINDEFGSSFKFKHVLSNPPISLDFNDYYYYNLCKRKGYFIVTDDKDFWVKDVKIVTMSPTLLDKHIATLIE
;
A
#
# COMPACT_ATOMS: atom_id res chain seq x y z
N MET A 1 -10.20 20.84 12.68
CA MET A 1 -9.55 19.72 11.98
C MET A 1 -10.57 19.15 11.01
N SER A 2 -10.22 18.96 9.74
CA SER A 2 -11.17 18.52 8.70
C SER A 2 -10.63 17.30 7.95
N TYR A 3 -11.56 16.49 7.46
CA TYR A 3 -11.29 15.42 6.52
C TYR A 3 -11.04 16.00 5.11
N THR A 4 -9.98 15.54 4.43
CA THR A 4 -9.63 16.02 3.09
C THR A 4 -9.42 14.84 2.14
N TYR A 5 -10.48 14.44 1.44
CA TYR A 5 -10.49 13.32 0.51
C TYR A 5 -10.64 13.77 -0.94
N PHE A 6 -9.86 13.16 -1.84
CA PHE A 6 -9.88 13.38 -3.28
C PHE A 6 -10.11 12.05 -4.01
N LYS A 7 -10.87 12.08 -5.11
CA LYS A 7 -11.03 10.91 -5.97
C LYS A 7 -9.80 10.72 -6.85
N ALA A 8 -9.24 9.51 -6.89
CA ALA A 8 -8.03 9.23 -7.68
C ALA A 8 -8.19 9.53 -9.18
N ASN A 9 -9.35 9.20 -9.77
CA ASN A 9 -9.59 9.40 -11.21
C ASN A 9 -9.67 10.89 -11.63
N SER A 10 -10.10 11.78 -10.74
CA SER A 10 -10.21 13.23 -11.00
C SER A 10 -9.13 14.07 -10.32
N HIS A 11 -8.27 13.46 -9.48
CA HIS A 11 -7.19 14.19 -8.81
C HIS A 11 -6.17 14.68 -9.83
N GLN A 12 -5.80 15.95 -9.70
CA GLN A 12 -4.78 16.58 -10.53
C GLN A 12 -3.46 16.51 -9.79
N VAL A 13 -2.46 15.87 -10.41
CA VAL A 13 -1.10 15.78 -9.88
C VAL A 13 -0.38 17.10 -10.18
N LYS A 14 0.07 17.80 -9.14
CA LYS A 14 0.79 19.07 -9.28
C LYS A 14 2.27 18.90 -8.97
N ASP A 15 3.09 19.74 -9.60
CA ASP A 15 4.54 19.78 -9.36
C ASP A 15 4.85 19.93 -7.87
N GLN A 16 5.94 19.29 -7.42
CA GLN A 16 6.45 19.32 -6.04
C GLN A 16 5.55 18.62 -5.00
N GLU A 17 4.48 17.95 -5.42
CA GLU A 17 3.73 17.06 -4.55
C GLU A 17 4.49 15.76 -4.29
N SER A 18 4.23 15.16 -3.13
CA SER A 18 4.79 13.86 -2.73
C SER A 18 3.68 12.94 -2.28
N TYR A 19 3.71 11.71 -2.79
CA TYR A 19 2.66 10.72 -2.61
C TYR A 19 3.19 9.51 -1.85
N PHE A 20 2.56 9.19 -0.75
CA PHE A 20 2.72 7.94 -0.02
C PHE A 20 1.69 6.95 -0.54
N LEU A 21 2.13 5.81 -1.06
CA LEU A 21 1.24 4.76 -1.54
C LEU A 21 1.20 3.64 -0.52
N ASP A 22 -0.02 3.36 -0.05
CA ASP A 22 -0.31 2.21 0.79
C ASP A 22 -0.02 0.90 0.03
N ALA A 23 0.27 -0.18 0.75
CA ALA A 23 0.53 -1.49 0.19
C ALA A 23 -0.64 -2.03 -0.65
N ASN A 24 -1.89 -1.68 -0.31
CA ASN A 24 -3.05 -2.05 -1.13
C ASN A 24 -3.05 -1.40 -2.52
N ILE A 25 -2.39 -0.25 -2.68
CA ILE A 25 -2.22 0.43 -3.97
C ILE A 25 -1.05 -0.21 -4.73
N TRP A 26 0.07 -0.46 -4.06
CA TRP A 26 1.19 -1.17 -4.65
C TRP A 26 0.81 -2.56 -5.18
N LEU A 27 -0.05 -3.29 -4.48
CA LEU A 27 -0.57 -4.58 -4.94
C LEU A 27 -1.31 -4.45 -6.28
N LYS A 28 -2.07 -3.37 -6.49
CA LYS A 28 -2.77 -3.10 -7.77
C LYS A 28 -1.79 -2.80 -8.90
N VAL A 29 -0.70 -2.10 -8.59
CA VAL A 29 0.33 -1.68 -9.58
C VAL A 29 1.25 -2.85 -9.95
N LEU A 30 1.79 -3.55 -8.96
CA LEU A 30 2.80 -4.59 -9.17
C LEU A 30 2.21 -5.98 -9.46
N ALA A 31 0.96 -6.21 -9.06
CA ALA A 31 0.25 -7.45 -9.35
C ALA A 31 -1.16 -7.18 -9.89
N PRO A 32 -1.28 -6.51 -11.05
CA PRO A 32 -2.56 -6.15 -11.62
C PRO A 32 -3.39 -7.40 -11.92
N LYS A 33 -4.69 -7.32 -11.67
CA LYS A 33 -5.64 -8.39 -11.99
C LYS A 33 -5.84 -8.48 -13.50
N ASN A 34 -6.06 -9.69 -14.02
CA ASN A 34 -6.40 -9.91 -15.44
C ASN A 34 -7.64 -9.12 -15.89
N SER A 35 -8.57 -8.87 -14.98
CA SER A 35 -9.78 -8.07 -15.23
C SER A 35 -9.90 -7.00 -14.14
N PRO A 36 -9.23 -5.84 -14.33
CA PRO A 36 -9.20 -4.79 -13.32
C PRO A 36 -10.58 -4.14 -13.17
N SER A 37 -10.99 -3.91 -11.93
CA SER A 37 -12.22 -3.16 -11.63
C SER A 37 -12.09 -1.69 -12.05
N PHE A 38 -13.21 -0.95 -12.06
CA PHE A 38 -13.18 0.49 -12.30
C PHE A 38 -12.25 1.23 -11.33
N LYS A 39 -12.24 0.84 -10.05
CA LYS A 39 -11.33 1.40 -9.06
C LYS A 39 -9.87 1.08 -9.39
N ASP A 40 -9.58 -0.17 -9.75
CA ASP A 40 -8.21 -0.59 -10.07
C ASP A 40 -7.67 0.23 -11.25
N LYS A 41 -8.47 0.42 -12.30
CA LYS A 41 -8.12 1.29 -13.44
C LYS A 41 -7.85 2.73 -13.01
N ALA A 42 -8.72 3.30 -12.17
CA ALA A 42 -8.53 4.65 -11.65
C ALA A 42 -7.22 4.82 -10.87
N TYR A 43 -6.82 3.81 -10.08
CA TYR A 43 -5.54 3.84 -9.37
C TYR A 43 -4.34 3.65 -10.31
N LEU A 44 -4.45 2.78 -11.32
CA LEU A 44 -3.39 2.60 -12.32
C LEU A 44 -3.17 3.87 -13.14
N GLU A 45 -4.24 4.49 -13.65
CA GLU A 45 -4.17 5.78 -14.35
C GLU A 45 -3.61 6.88 -13.45
N PHE A 46 -3.96 6.88 -12.17
CA PHE A 46 -3.42 7.83 -11.20
C PHE A 46 -1.93 7.62 -10.95
N PHE A 47 -1.50 6.36 -10.79
CA PHE A 47 -0.09 5.99 -10.67
C PHE A 47 0.72 6.43 -11.90
N GLU A 48 0.19 6.21 -13.11
CA GLU A 48 0.80 6.67 -14.36
C GLU A 48 1.00 8.19 -14.39
N LYS A 49 0.01 8.97 -13.93
CA LYS A 49 0.15 10.44 -13.82
C LYS A 49 1.29 10.84 -12.87
N ILE A 50 1.48 10.10 -11.78
CA ILE A 50 2.57 10.35 -10.82
C ILE A 50 3.93 10.06 -11.46
N ILE A 51 4.13 8.85 -12.01
CA ILE A 51 5.45 8.44 -12.52
C ILE A 51 5.87 9.21 -13.78
N ASN A 52 4.91 9.71 -14.55
CA ASN A 52 5.17 10.52 -15.75
C ASN A 52 5.51 11.99 -15.43
N ASN A 53 5.29 12.46 -14.20
CA ASN A 53 5.71 13.80 -13.77
C ASN A 53 7.02 13.74 -12.96
N THR A 54 8.13 14.15 -13.57
CA THR A 54 9.48 14.11 -12.95
C THR A 54 9.65 15.04 -11.76
N LYS A 55 8.72 15.99 -11.54
CA LYS A 55 8.73 16.92 -10.40
C LYS A 55 7.89 16.43 -9.22
N VAL A 56 7.36 15.22 -9.32
CA VAL A 56 6.54 14.56 -8.30
C VAL A 56 7.27 13.31 -7.84
N ARG A 57 7.14 13.01 -6.55
CA ARG A 57 7.84 11.88 -5.93
C ARG A 57 6.88 10.93 -5.25
N ILE A 58 7.15 9.64 -5.37
CA ILE A 58 6.55 8.62 -4.51
C ILE A 58 7.47 8.44 -3.31
N VAL A 59 6.99 8.71 -2.10
CA VAL A 59 7.77 8.50 -0.89
C VAL A 59 7.55 7.08 -0.39
N LEU A 60 8.65 6.37 -0.14
CA LEU A 60 8.62 4.94 0.16
C LEU A 60 9.47 4.63 1.41
N PRO A 61 8.84 4.60 2.60
CA PRO A 61 9.50 4.15 3.82
C PRO A 61 9.66 2.63 3.86
N ALA A 62 10.61 2.15 4.64
CA ALA A 62 10.96 0.73 4.74
C ALA A 62 9.78 -0.13 5.24
N LEU A 63 8.96 0.40 6.14
CA LEU A 63 7.76 -0.30 6.64
C LEU A 63 6.79 -0.66 5.50
N VAL A 64 6.52 0.26 4.57
CA VAL A 64 5.67 -0.02 3.39
C VAL A 64 6.31 -1.06 2.48
N VAL A 65 7.61 -0.95 2.20
CA VAL A 65 8.33 -1.93 1.37
C VAL A 65 8.16 -3.33 1.96
N SER A 66 8.32 -3.45 3.28
CA SER A 66 8.17 -4.73 3.97
C SER A 66 6.76 -5.29 3.83
N GLU A 67 5.74 -4.44 3.91
CA GLU A 67 4.34 -4.85 3.78
C GLU A 67 4.03 -5.28 2.34
N VAL A 68 4.42 -4.48 1.35
CA VAL A 68 4.23 -4.74 -0.08
C VAL A 68 4.82 -6.09 -0.48
N ILE A 69 6.10 -6.33 -0.15
CA ILE A 69 6.77 -7.58 -0.51
C ILE A 69 6.06 -8.76 0.16
N ASN A 70 5.79 -8.69 1.46
CA ASN A 70 5.15 -9.79 2.19
C ASN A 70 3.74 -10.09 1.68
N ARG A 71 2.95 -9.05 1.37
CA ARG A 71 1.58 -9.19 0.87
C ARG A 71 1.57 -9.77 -0.54
N ILE A 72 2.37 -9.25 -1.47
CA ILE A 72 2.43 -9.78 -2.84
C ILE A 72 2.89 -11.24 -2.84
N ILE A 73 3.93 -11.58 -2.07
CA ILE A 73 4.38 -12.97 -1.96
C ILE A 73 3.25 -13.86 -1.45
N ARG A 74 2.54 -13.45 -0.39
CA ARG A 74 1.51 -14.27 0.25
C ARG A 74 0.23 -14.40 -0.57
N GLU A 75 -0.23 -13.31 -1.16
CA GLU A 75 -1.53 -13.24 -1.84
C GLU A 75 -1.43 -13.67 -3.31
N VAL A 76 -0.27 -13.52 -3.95
CA VAL A 76 -0.10 -13.78 -5.39
C VAL A 76 0.78 -14.99 -5.62
N TYR A 77 2.05 -14.92 -5.24
CA TYR A 77 3.03 -15.94 -5.62
C TYR A 77 2.86 -17.25 -4.88
N TYR A 78 2.50 -17.20 -3.59
CA TYR A 78 2.18 -18.40 -2.83
C TYR A 78 0.94 -19.10 -3.40
N GLN A 79 -0.11 -18.35 -3.77
CA GLN A 79 -1.31 -18.93 -4.39
C GLN A 79 -1.00 -19.57 -5.75
N LYS A 80 -0.13 -18.95 -6.56
CA LYS A 80 0.37 -19.52 -7.82
C LYS A 80 1.16 -20.81 -7.57
N HIS A 81 2.01 -20.85 -6.55
CA HIS A 81 2.76 -22.04 -6.16
C HIS A 81 1.83 -23.19 -5.74
N ILE A 82 0.85 -22.93 -4.88
CA ILE A 82 -0.15 -23.93 -4.47
C ILE A 82 -0.94 -24.44 -5.68
N SER A 83 -1.41 -23.54 -6.55
CA SER A 83 -2.13 -23.89 -7.77
C SER A 83 -1.29 -24.77 -8.70
N LYS A 84 0.02 -24.52 -8.82
CA LYS A 84 0.96 -25.34 -9.60
C LYS A 84 1.09 -26.75 -9.01
N ILE A 85 1.17 -26.88 -7.69
CA ILE A 85 1.23 -28.20 -7.03
C ILE A 85 -0.08 -28.95 -7.22
N GLN A 86 -1.23 -28.30 -7.01
CA GLN A 86 -2.55 -28.94 -7.13
C GLN A 86 -2.83 -29.48 -8.53
N LYS A 87 -2.25 -28.87 -9.59
CA LYS A 87 -2.31 -29.41 -10.96
C LYS A 87 -1.59 -30.75 -11.09
N ASN A 88 -0.49 -30.94 -10.37
CA ASN A 88 0.31 -32.17 -10.41
C ASN A 88 -0.13 -33.19 -9.34
N GLN A 89 -0.76 -32.72 -8.27
CA GLN A 89 -1.21 -33.51 -7.12
C GLN A 89 -2.64 -33.06 -6.72
N PRO A 90 -3.67 -33.57 -7.41
CA PRO A 90 -5.05 -33.27 -7.08
C PRO A 90 -5.37 -33.61 -5.61
N GLY A 91 -6.02 -32.70 -4.89
CA GLY A 91 -6.34 -32.86 -3.47
C GLY A 91 -5.27 -32.35 -2.51
N PHE A 92 -4.13 -31.86 -3.00
CA PHE A 92 -3.13 -31.20 -2.15
C PHE A 92 -3.75 -29.96 -1.45
N SER A 93 -3.69 -29.96 -0.12
CA SER A 93 -4.11 -28.85 0.73
C SER A 93 -3.00 -28.55 1.73
N PRO A 94 -2.34 -27.37 1.66
CA PRO A 94 -1.28 -27.03 2.58
C PRO A 94 -1.83 -26.80 3.99
N ASP A 95 -1.13 -27.28 5.00
CA ASP A 95 -1.40 -26.91 6.38
C ASP A 95 -0.96 -25.46 6.69
N GLY A 96 -1.24 -25.00 7.91
CA GLY A 96 -0.85 -23.65 8.34
C GLY A 96 0.65 -23.40 8.42
N PHE A 97 1.48 -24.44 8.43
CA PHE A 97 2.93 -24.35 8.56
C PHE A 97 3.64 -24.37 7.21
N TYR A 98 3.00 -24.90 6.17
CA TYR A 98 3.56 -25.06 4.83
C TYR A 98 4.18 -23.76 4.29
N TYR A 99 3.49 -22.62 4.47
CA TYR A 99 4.03 -21.33 4.04
C TYR A 99 5.42 -21.06 4.65
N LYS A 100 5.56 -21.21 5.97
CA LYS A 100 6.79 -20.86 6.70
C LYS A 100 7.88 -21.91 6.52
N ASN A 101 7.52 -23.19 6.57
CA ASN A 101 8.48 -24.28 6.67
C ASN A 101 8.87 -24.88 5.32
N VAL A 102 8.05 -24.68 4.28
CA VAL A 102 8.27 -25.26 2.96
C VAL A 102 8.40 -24.17 1.90
N TYR A 103 7.40 -23.29 1.78
CA TYR A 103 7.38 -22.32 0.69
C TYR A 103 8.49 -21.26 0.82
N ARG A 104 8.71 -20.69 2.01
CA ARG A 104 9.74 -19.64 2.20
C ARG A 104 11.17 -20.09 1.89
N SER A 105 11.47 -21.37 2.04
CA SER A 105 12.78 -21.95 1.71
C SER A 105 12.85 -22.49 0.26
N SER A 106 11.77 -22.38 -0.51
CA SER A 106 11.71 -22.88 -1.88
C SER A 106 12.33 -21.91 -2.90
N SER A 107 12.74 -22.44 -4.04
CA SER A 107 13.16 -21.63 -5.19
C SER A 107 12.04 -20.70 -5.68
N ASP A 108 10.78 -21.15 -5.62
CA ASP A 108 9.62 -20.36 -6.06
C ASP A 108 9.47 -19.08 -5.23
N TYR A 109 9.79 -19.12 -3.93
CA TYR A 109 9.83 -17.91 -3.08
C TYR A 109 10.96 -16.97 -3.48
N GLY A 110 12.18 -17.49 -3.69
CA GLY A 110 13.33 -16.68 -4.10
C GLY A 110 13.09 -15.97 -5.43
N VAL A 111 12.51 -16.68 -6.41
CA VAL A 111 12.09 -16.10 -7.70
C VAL A 111 11.03 -15.02 -7.49
N ALA A 112 9.99 -15.29 -6.70
CA ALA A 112 8.94 -14.31 -6.41
C ALA A 112 9.50 -13.04 -5.76
N TYR A 113 10.38 -13.17 -4.78
CA TYR A 113 11.01 -12.05 -4.10
C TYR A 113 11.81 -11.18 -5.09
N ASN A 114 12.65 -11.80 -5.92
CA ASN A 114 13.45 -11.07 -6.90
C ASN A 114 12.60 -10.35 -7.95
N LEU A 115 11.53 -10.98 -8.46
CA LEU A 115 10.62 -10.34 -9.40
C LEU A 115 9.99 -9.08 -8.80
N ILE A 116 9.52 -9.13 -7.55
CA ILE A 116 8.95 -7.96 -6.87
C ILE A 116 10.00 -6.85 -6.68
N CYS A 117 11.24 -7.22 -6.34
CA CYS A 117 12.33 -6.25 -6.22
C CYS A 117 12.67 -5.59 -7.56
N ASP A 118 12.69 -6.35 -8.65
CA ASP A 118 12.94 -5.83 -9.99
C ASP A 118 11.80 -4.91 -10.46
N ASP A 119 10.55 -5.28 -10.19
CA ASP A 119 9.38 -4.45 -10.48
C ASP A 119 9.43 -3.12 -9.71
N LEU A 120 9.74 -3.14 -8.40
CA LEU A 120 9.94 -1.92 -7.61
C LEU A 120 11.10 -1.06 -8.15
N LYS A 121 12.21 -1.70 -8.52
CA LYS A 121 13.41 -1.02 -9.07
C LYS A 121 13.12 -0.34 -10.40
N SER A 122 12.18 -0.85 -11.19
CA SER A 122 11.78 -0.22 -12.45
C SER A 122 11.26 1.22 -12.26
N TYR A 123 10.75 1.54 -11.07
CA TYR A 123 10.22 2.87 -10.70
C TYR A 123 11.19 3.71 -9.87
N HIS A 124 12.47 3.32 -9.74
CA HIS A 124 13.43 4.03 -8.88
C HIS A 124 13.58 5.52 -9.22
N SER A 125 13.41 5.90 -10.48
CA SER A 125 13.50 7.29 -10.92
C SER A 125 12.36 8.17 -10.43
N SER A 126 11.23 7.59 -9.97
CA SER A 126 10.06 8.29 -9.43
C SER A 126 9.91 8.12 -7.91
N ILE A 127 10.71 7.25 -7.28
CA ILE A 127 10.62 6.90 -5.87
C ILE A 127 11.74 7.55 -5.07
N ASP A 128 11.38 8.12 -3.91
CA ASP A 128 12.32 8.49 -2.86
C ASP A 128 12.23 7.50 -1.70
N LEU A 129 13.33 6.79 -1.45
CA LEU A 129 13.49 6.00 -0.23
C LEU A 129 13.74 6.97 0.92
N ILE A 130 12.80 7.02 1.87
CA ILE A 130 12.86 7.96 2.99
C ILE A 130 13.13 7.24 4.30
N ASN A 131 13.71 7.95 5.26
CA ASN A 131 13.79 7.46 6.63
C ASN A 131 12.40 7.53 7.27
N ASP A 132 11.96 6.42 7.85
CA ASP A 132 10.65 6.24 8.47
C ASP A 132 10.47 7.13 9.73
N GLU A 133 11.57 7.65 10.29
CA GLU A 133 11.65 8.50 11.49
C GLU A 133 11.27 7.82 12.83
N PHE A 134 11.39 6.49 12.87
CA PHE A 134 11.26 5.72 14.11
C PHE A 134 12.37 6.09 15.08
N GLY A 135 12.02 6.37 16.33
CA GLY A 135 12.96 6.80 17.37
C GLY A 135 13.40 8.26 17.26
N SER A 136 13.07 8.99 16.17
CA SER A 136 13.31 10.44 16.04
C SER A 136 12.02 11.23 16.30
N SER A 137 11.14 11.39 15.32
CA SER A 137 9.86 12.07 15.49
C SER A 137 8.77 11.10 15.96
N PHE A 138 8.81 9.84 15.53
CA PHE A 138 7.93 8.78 16.01
C PHE A 138 8.56 8.08 17.23
N LYS A 139 8.26 8.59 18.43
CA LYS A 139 8.75 8.10 19.72
C LYS A 139 7.88 6.99 20.34
N PHE A 140 8.41 6.32 21.37
CA PHE A 140 7.70 5.32 22.19
C PHE A 140 6.31 5.75 22.65
N LYS A 141 6.11 7.02 23.02
CA LYS A 141 4.79 7.51 23.41
C LYS A 141 3.68 7.25 22.37
N HIS A 142 4.03 7.26 21.07
CA HIS A 142 3.09 6.97 19.99
C HIS A 142 2.87 5.47 19.78
N VAL A 143 3.86 4.64 20.13
CA VAL A 143 3.73 3.17 20.12
C VAL A 143 2.85 2.71 21.29
N LEU A 144 2.98 3.36 22.44
CA LEU A 144 2.27 3.04 23.67
C LEU A 144 0.88 3.68 23.75
N SER A 145 0.57 4.62 22.87
CA SER A 145 -0.77 5.18 22.73
C SER A 145 -1.62 4.30 21.82
N ASN A 146 -2.88 4.09 22.18
CA ASN A 146 -3.84 3.51 21.25
C ASN A 146 -3.94 4.39 19.99
N PRO A 147 -3.88 3.81 18.79
CA PRO A 147 -4.20 4.53 17.57
C PRO A 147 -5.57 5.23 17.71
N PRO A 148 -5.75 6.41 17.09
CA PRO A 148 -7.07 6.94 16.82
C PRO A 148 -7.92 5.87 16.12
N ILE A 149 -9.22 5.92 16.39
CA ILE A 149 -10.26 4.98 15.97
C ILE A 149 -9.98 4.35 14.59
N SER A 150 -10.18 3.03 14.52
CA SER A 150 -10.09 2.11 13.36
C SER A 150 -8.74 1.88 12.69
N LEU A 151 -7.68 2.61 13.02
CA LEU A 151 -6.35 2.36 12.43
C LEU A 151 -5.61 1.23 13.14
N ASP A 152 -4.91 0.40 12.37
CA ASP A 152 -3.87 -0.46 12.92
C ASP A 152 -2.57 0.34 13.22
N PHE A 153 -1.56 -0.34 13.74
CA PHE A 153 -0.29 0.31 14.07
C PHE A 153 0.42 0.89 12.84
N ASN A 154 0.46 0.16 11.73
CA ASN A 154 1.13 0.60 10.50
C ASN A 154 0.38 1.78 9.90
N ASP A 155 -0.94 1.72 9.83
CA ASP A 155 -1.77 2.82 9.34
C ASP A 155 -1.58 4.09 10.18
N TYR A 156 -1.56 3.94 11.50
CA TYR A 156 -1.28 5.06 12.40
C TYR A 156 0.13 5.61 12.20
N TYR A 157 1.11 4.74 11.93
CA TYR A 157 2.47 5.14 11.60
C TYR A 157 2.51 5.98 10.32
N TYR A 158 1.89 5.48 9.24
CA TYR A 158 1.81 6.13 7.94
C TYR A 158 1.11 7.49 8.03
N TYR A 159 0.01 7.55 8.79
CA TYR A 159 -0.70 8.78 9.09
C TYR A 159 0.21 9.84 9.71
N ASN A 160 0.94 9.51 10.78
CA ASN A 160 1.82 10.45 11.47
C ASN A 160 2.96 10.95 10.60
N LEU A 161 3.55 10.05 9.80
CA LEU A 161 4.61 10.41 8.85
C LEU A 161 4.09 11.40 7.81
N CYS A 162 2.97 11.09 7.16
CA CYS A 162 2.41 11.92 6.10
C CYS A 162 1.88 13.26 6.62
N LYS A 163 1.23 13.27 7.80
CA LYS A 163 0.78 14.50 8.47
C LYS A 163 1.92 15.48 8.71
N ARG A 164 3.03 14.98 9.25
CA ARG A 164 4.19 15.81 9.57
C ARG A 164 4.87 16.38 8.32
N LYS A 165 4.94 15.58 7.26
CA LYS A 165 5.66 15.95 6.03
C LYS A 165 4.78 16.61 4.97
N GLY A 166 3.47 16.64 5.17
CA GLY A 166 2.50 17.19 4.21
C GLY A 166 2.33 16.31 2.96
N TYR A 167 2.59 15.00 3.07
CA TYR A 167 2.42 14.05 1.97
C TYR A 167 0.94 13.74 1.74
N PHE A 168 0.59 13.43 0.49
CA PHE A 168 -0.69 12.83 0.16
C PHE A 168 -0.63 11.33 0.43
N ILE A 169 -1.63 10.78 1.11
CA ILE A 169 -1.79 9.32 1.26
C ILE A 169 -2.68 8.82 0.12
N VAL A 170 -2.24 7.78 -0.57
CA VAL A 170 -3.03 7.07 -1.57
C VAL A 170 -3.38 5.71 -1.00
N THR A 171 -4.68 5.48 -0.74
CA THR A 171 -5.18 4.22 -0.15
C THR A 171 -6.60 3.92 -0.65
N ASP A 172 -7.00 2.65 -0.63
CA ASP A 172 -8.40 2.20 -0.78
C ASP A 172 -8.95 1.60 0.52
N ASP A 173 -8.20 1.73 1.63
CA ASP A 173 -8.66 1.26 2.93
C ASP A 173 -9.80 2.15 3.44
N LYS A 174 -10.93 1.51 3.75
CA LYS A 174 -12.14 2.19 4.24
C LYS A 174 -12.01 2.65 5.70
N ASP A 175 -11.04 2.12 6.43
CA ASP A 175 -10.85 2.37 7.86
C ASP A 175 -9.94 3.60 8.08
N PHE A 176 -9.41 4.19 7.01
CA PHE A 176 -8.49 5.34 7.01
C PHE A 176 -9.16 6.71 7.26
N TRP A 177 -9.99 6.79 8.31
CA TRP A 177 -10.71 8.00 8.72
C TRP A 177 -9.84 8.94 9.56
N VAL A 178 -9.06 9.79 8.89
CA VAL A 178 -8.13 10.71 9.57
C VAL A 178 -8.25 12.17 9.15
N LYS A 179 -8.07 13.07 10.12
CA LYS A 179 -8.10 14.52 9.91
C LYS A 179 -6.69 15.09 9.68
N ASP A 180 -6.63 16.23 9.00
CA ASP A 180 -5.43 17.02 8.72
C ASP A 180 -4.39 16.36 7.78
N VAL A 181 -4.80 15.33 7.04
CA VAL A 181 -4.01 14.72 5.96
C VAL A 181 -4.85 14.68 4.70
N LYS A 182 -4.18 14.83 3.56
CA LYS A 182 -4.82 14.74 2.24
C LYS A 182 -4.79 13.29 1.79
N ILE A 183 -5.95 12.74 1.46
CA ILE A 183 -6.09 11.34 1.04
C ILE A 183 -6.66 11.29 -0.37
N VAL A 184 -6.00 10.53 -1.24
CA VAL A 184 -6.46 10.21 -2.59
C VAL A 184 -6.97 8.77 -2.59
N THR A 185 -8.24 8.58 -2.95
CA THR A 185 -8.91 7.28 -2.81
C THR A 185 -9.99 7.07 -3.87
N MET A 186 -10.43 5.83 -4.02
CA MET A 186 -11.63 5.41 -4.73
C MET A 186 -12.58 4.65 -3.80
N SER A 187 -12.32 4.64 -2.49
CA SER A 187 -13.19 4.04 -1.47
C SER A 187 -14.48 4.84 -1.36
N PRO A 188 -15.67 4.27 -1.69
CA PRO A 188 -16.94 4.95 -1.55
C PRO A 188 -17.20 5.37 -0.11
N THR A 189 -16.76 4.55 0.84
CA THR A 189 -16.86 4.80 2.28
C THR A 189 -16.17 6.11 2.64
N LEU A 190 -14.88 6.27 2.30
CA LEU A 190 -14.14 7.51 2.59
C LEU A 190 -14.66 8.72 1.84
N LEU A 191 -15.24 8.53 0.65
CA LEU A 191 -15.80 9.60 -0.17
C LEU A 191 -17.21 10.02 0.26
N ASP A 192 -17.82 9.28 1.19
CA ASP A 192 -19.15 9.60 1.71
C ASP A 192 -19.07 10.68 2.80
N LYS A 193 -19.61 11.86 2.48
CA LYS A 193 -19.63 13.01 3.39
C LYS A 193 -20.53 12.79 4.61
N HIS A 194 -21.56 11.93 4.52
CA HIS A 194 -22.46 11.65 5.64
C HIS A 194 -21.77 10.80 6.70
N ILE A 195 -20.95 9.83 6.28
CA ILE A 195 -20.15 9.02 7.22
C ILE A 195 -19.11 9.90 7.91
N ALA A 196 -18.48 10.82 7.18
CA ALA A 196 -17.52 11.76 7.74
C ALA A 196 -18.10 12.60 8.91
N THR A 197 -19.38 12.98 8.85
CA THR A 197 -20.07 13.72 9.91
C THR A 197 -20.48 12.87 11.12
N LEU A 198 -20.64 11.55 10.97
CA LEU A 198 -21.03 10.65 12.06
C LEU A 198 -19.85 10.22 12.96
N ILE A 199 -18.62 10.41 12.48
CA ILE A 199 -17.37 10.07 13.19
C ILE A 199 -16.76 11.34 13.84
N GLU A 200 -17.41 12.51 13.76
CA GLU A 200 -17.04 13.71 14.53
C GLU A 200 -17.55 13.67 15.97
#